data_AF-A0A5R9IKX8-F1
#
_entry.id   AF-A0A5R9IKX8-F1
#
_cell.length_a   1.000
_cell.length_b   1.000
_cell.length_c   1.000
_cell.angle_alpha   90.00
_cell.angle_beta   90.00
_cell.angle_gamma   90.00
#
_symmetry.space_group_name_H-M   'P 1'
#
loop_
_entity.id
_entity.type
_entity.pdbx_description
1 polymer ?
#
loop_
_entity_poly.entity_id
_entity_poly.type
_entity_poly.pdbx_seq_one_letter_code
_entity_poly.pdbx_strand_id
1 'polypeptide(L)'
;MACLCSSYGRAETITETSLKAFSYHLQELSYQSPDYLYPFLADDLIVEINLGSNAQGVSMVFNKSEYMARLKKKYPAKSYKENLKYLDVRSYDHVVTSPSSGRFSIVTYSRATRVKTWGVYDIEQQGDKLKIVKITEDM
;
A
#
# COMPACT_ATOMS: atom_id res chain seq x y z
N MET A 1 -48.65 6.45 -0.26
CA MET A 1 -47.98 5.21 -0.71
C MET A 1 -46.50 5.53 -0.76
N ALA A 2 -45.71 4.98 0.16
CA ALA A 2 -44.38 5.48 0.51
C ALA A 2 -43.32 5.13 -0.55
N CYS A 3 -42.53 6.12 -0.95
CA CYS A 3 -41.28 5.93 -1.69
C CYS A 3 -40.30 5.13 -0.84
N LEU A 4 -39.88 3.97 -1.32
CA LEU A 4 -38.73 3.25 -0.81
C LEU A 4 -37.47 4.04 -1.20
N CYS A 5 -37.01 4.93 -0.33
CA CYS A 5 -35.64 5.41 -0.38
C CYS A 5 -34.74 4.24 0.00
N SER A 6 -34.29 3.49 -1.00
CA SER A 6 -33.17 2.57 -0.88
C SER A 6 -31.99 3.36 -0.34
N SER A 7 -31.65 3.17 0.93
CA SER A 7 -30.40 3.63 1.52
C SER A 7 -29.27 2.80 0.91
N TYR A 8 -28.94 3.09 -0.36
CA TYR A 8 -27.62 2.76 -0.89
C TYR A 8 -26.63 3.46 0.03
N GLY A 9 -25.92 2.68 0.85
CA GLY A 9 -24.86 3.16 1.71
C GLY A 9 -23.97 4.08 0.89
N ARG A 10 -23.97 5.36 1.25
CA ARG A 10 -23.20 6.38 0.55
C ARG A 10 -21.75 6.00 0.81
N ALA A 11 -21.10 5.35 -0.16
CA ALA A 11 -19.67 5.07 -0.07
C ALA A 11 -19.00 6.40 0.30
N GLU A 12 -18.33 6.44 1.46
CA GLU A 12 -17.67 7.66 1.91
C GLU A 12 -16.69 8.09 0.82
N THR A 13 -16.86 9.32 0.34
CA THR A 13 -16.01 9.87 -0.71
C THR A 13 -14.58 9.94 -0.20
N ILE A 14 -13.64 9.36 -0.96
CA ILE A 14 -12.22 9.49 -0.66
C ILE A 14 -11.82 10.97 -0.72
N THR A 15 -11.19 11.43 0.35
CA THR A 15 -10.59 12.77 0.44
C THR A 15 -9.07 12.67 0.58
N GLU A 16 -8.36 13.72 0.22
CA GLU A 16 -6.91 13.80 0.44
C GLU A 16 -6.56 13.59 1.92
N THR A 17 -7.35 14.15 2.84
CA THR A 17 -7.20 13.95 4.29
C THR A 17 -7.34 12.49 4.67
N SER A 18 -8.34 11.78 4.13
CA SER A 18 -8.51 10.34 4.39
C SER A 18 -7.36 9.51 3.84
N LEU A 19 -6.81 9.84 2.66
CA LEU A 19 -5.64 9.16 2.09
C LEU A 19 -4.38 9.39 2.92
N LYS A 20 -4.18 10.62 3.42
CA LYS A 20 -3.07 10.94 4.34
C LYS A 20 -3.17 10.12 5.61
N ALA A 21 -4.33 10.17 6.28
CA ALA A 21 -4.58 9.39 7.51
C ALA A 21 -4.37 7.88 7.27
N PHE A 22 -4.87 7.37 6.15
CA PHE A 22 -4.71 5.98 5.76
C PHE A 22 -3.23 5.60 5.54
N SER A 23 -2.47 6.42 4.80
CA SER A 23 -1.05 6.16 4.56
C SER A 23 -0.21 6.16 5.85
N TYR A 24 -0.50 7.08 6.78
CA TYR A 24 0.18 7.13 8.07
C TYR A 24 -0.17 5.93 8.93
N HIS A 25 -1.44 5.54 8.94
CA HIS A 25 -1.89 4.36 9.67
C HIS A 25 -1.23 3.07 9.15
N LEU A 26 -1.16 2.90 7.83
CA LEU A 26 -0.45 1.78 7.20
C LEU A 26 1.03 1.76 7.57
N GLN A 27 1.69 2.92 7.56
CA GLN A 27 3.08 3.04 7.96
C GLN A 27 3.27 2.62 9.43
N GLU A 28 2.42 3.10 10.34
CA GLU A 28 2.44 2.71 11.76
C GLU A 28 2.27 1.20 11.97
N LEU A 29 1.30 0.60 11.28
CA LEU A 29 1.06 -0.83 11.34
C LEU A 29 2.22 -1.63 10.77
N SER A 30 2.78 -1.17 9.65
CA SER A 30 3.97 -1.78 9.05
C SER A 30 5.15 -1.74 10.02
N TYR A 31 5.31 -0.72 10.86
CA TYR A 31 6.38 -0.74 11.86
C TYR A 31 6.21 -1.79 12.97
N GLN A 32 5.02 -2.34 13.13
CA GLN A 32 4.76 -3.37 14.14
C GLN A 32 4.96 -4.78 13.57
N SER A 33 4.34 -5.07 12.43
CA SER A 33 4.43 -6.35 11.73
C SER A 33 3.97 -6.21 10.28
N PRO A 34 4.61 -6.86 9.30
CA PRO A 34 4.12 -6.86 7.92
C PRO A 34 2.74 -7.52 7.82
N ASP A 35 2.39 -8.43 8.73
CA ASP A 35 1.10 -9.14 8.72
C ASP A 35 -0.10 -8.22 8.96
N TYR A 36 0.11 -7.08 9.62
CA TYR A 36 -0.95 -6.10 9.86
C TYR A 36 -1.36 -5.33 8.61
N LEU A 37 -0.62 -5.45 7.51
CA LEU A 37 -1.04 -4.92 6.21
C LEU A 37 -2.15 -5.78 5.59
N TYR A 38 -2.22 -7.08 5.91
CA TYR A 38 -3.11 -8.03 5.25
C TYR A 38 -4.58 -7.60 5.17
N PRO A 39 -5.19 -7.03 6.23
CA PRO A 39 -6.59 -6.57 6.20
C PRO A 39 -6.82 -5.38 5.27
N PHE A 40 -5.78 -4.67 4.85
CA PHE A 40 -5.85 -3.49 3.98
C PHE A 40 -5.55 -3.82 2.52
N LEU A 41 -5.08 -5.02 2.22
CA LEU A 41 -4.88 -5.49 0.86
C LEU A 41 -6.20 -6.02 0.29
N ALA A 42 -6.59 -5.55 -0.89
CA ALA A 42 -7.71 -6.11 -1.65
C ALA A 42 -7.40 -7.57 -2.04
N ASP A 43 -8.44 -8.40 -2.16
CA ASP A 43 -8.23 -9.83 -2.46
C ASP A 43 -7.68 -10.06 -3.88
N ASP A 44 -7.99 -9.16 -4.79
CA ASP A 44 -7.50 -9.06 -6.16
C ASP A 44 -6.27 -8.14 -6.31
N LEU A 45 -5.55 -7.85 -5.22
CA LEU A 45 -4.34 -7.03 -5.24
C LEU A 45 -3.33 -7.51 -6.29
N ILE A 46 -2.85 -6.56 -7.09
CA ILE A 46 -1.73 -6.74 -8.01
C ILE A 46 -0.52 -5.97 -7.50
N VAL A 47 0.62 -6.64 -7.36
CA VAL A 47 1.89 -6.01 -7.01
C VAL A 47 2.86 -6.16 -8.16
N GLU A 48 3.33 -5.04 -8.69
CA GLU A 48 4.29 -4.95 -9.78
C GLU A 48 5.62 -4.43 -9.23
N ILE A 49 6.70 -5.18 -9.41
CA ILE A 49 8.03 -4.81 -8.92
C ILE A 49 8.97 -4.74 -10.11
N ASN A 50 9.42 -3.53 -10.42
CA ASN A 50 10.36 -3.23 -11.47
C ASN A 50 11.78 -3.22 -10.89
N LEU A 51 12.63 -4.10 -11.41
CA LEU A 51 14.04 -4.18 -11.06
C LEU A 51 14.89 -3.63 -12.20
N GLY A 52 15.70 -2.60 -11.94
CA GLY A 52 16.65 -2.05 -12.91
C GLY A 52 16.14 -0.80 -13.65
N SER A 53 16.91 -0.32 -14.62
CA SER A 53 16.56 0.90 -15.37
C SER A 53 15.45 0.64 -16.40
N ASN A 54 14.62 1.64 -16.67
CA ASN A 54 13.47 1.58 -17.59
C ASN A 54 13.74 1.00 -19.00
N ALA A 55 15.01 0.88 -19.42
CA ALA A 55 15.40 0.32 -20.72
C ALA A 55 15.78 -1.17 -20.68
N GLN A 56 16.10 -1.76 -19.51
CA GLN A 56 16.58 -3.14 -19.36
C GLN A 56 16.06 -3.83 -18.09
N GLY A 57 14.96 -3.32 -17.52
CA GLY A 57 14.40 -3.82 -16.28
C GLY A 57 13.60 -5.12 -16.44
N VAL A 58 13.46 -5.85 -15.34
CA VAL A 58 12.54 -6.99 -15.22
C VAL A 58 11.38 -6.58 -14.33
N SER A 59 10.15 -6.74 -14.84
CA SER A 59 8.92 -6.56 -14.06
C SER A 59 8.44 -7.91 -13.54
N MET A 60 8.27 -8.01 -12.23
CA MET A 60 7.65 -9.17 -11.58
C MET A 60 6.26 -8.78 -11.09
N VAL A 61 5.28 -9.64 -11.37
CA VAL A 61 3.89 -9.45 -10.92
C VAL A 61 3.57 -10.50 -9.86
N PHE A 62 3.00 -10.05 -8.75
CA PHE A 62 2.60 -10.90 -7.63
C PHE A 62 1.14 -10.64 -7.27
N ASN A 63 0.43 -11.68 -6.87
CA ASN A 63 -0.85 -11.54 -6.18
C ASN A 63 -0.66 -11.30 -4.66
N LYS A 64 -1.75 -11.01 -3.94
CA LYS A 64 -1.77 -10.82 -2.47
C LYS A 64 -1.01 -11.90 -1.69
N SER A 65 -1.26 -13.18 -2.00
CA SER A 65 -0.69 -14.29 -1.23
C SER A 65 0.84 -14.40 -1.44
N GLU A 66 1.28 -14.26 -2.68
CA GLU A 66 2.69 -14.28 -3.07
C GLU A 66 3.46 -13.10 -2.48
N TYR A 67 2.87 -11.90 -2.53
CA TYR A 67 3.45 -10.70 -1.95
C TYR A 67 3.66 -10.84 -0.45
N MET A 68 2.66 -11.33 0.27
CA MET A 68 2.75 -11.54 1.72
C MET A 68 3.76 -12.63 2.10
N ALA A 69 3.84 -13.72 1.32
CA ALA A 69 4.86 -14.74 1.51
C ALA A 69 6.28 -14.17 1.34
N ARG A 70 6.47 -13.30 0.34
CA ARG A 70 7.74 -12.61 0.10
C ARG A 70 8.10 -11.65 1.25
N LEU A 71 7.14 -10.87 1.76
CA LEU A 71 7.37 -10.00 2.91
C LEU A 71 7.82 -10.79 4.15
N LYS A 72 7.15 -11.91 4.46
CA LYS A 72 7.52 -12.80 5.56
C LYS A 72 8.93 -13.39 5.39
N LYS A 73 9.29 -13.79 4.17
CA LYS A 73 10.63 -14.31 3.86
C LYS A 73 11.72 -13.23 4.00
N LYS A 74 11.45 -12.01 3.56
CA LYS A 74 12.38 -10.87 3.63
C LYS A 74 12.55 -10.35 5.06
N TYR A 75 11.51 -10.45 5.88
CA TYR A 75 11.44 -9.89 7.21
C TYR A 75 10.96 -10.92 8.26
N PRO A 76 11.80 -11.91 8.61
CA PRO A 76 11.45 -12.85 9.67
C PRO A 76 11.27 -12.14 11.02
N ALA A 77 10.35 -12.63 11.84
CA ALA A 77 9.87 -11.95 13.06
C ALA A 77 10.98 -11.47 14.03
N LYS A 78 12.10 -12.20 14.11
CA LYS A 78 13.24 -11.85 14.98
C LYS A 78 14.03 -10.64 14.50
N SER A 79 14.11 -10.39 13.19
CA SER A 79 14.92 -9.32 12.61
C SER A 79 14.12 -8.11 12.14
N TYR A 80 12.78 -8.17 12.17
CA TYR A 80 11.95 -7.12 11.59
C TYR A 80 12.15 -5.77 12.29
N LYS A 81 11.94 -5.72 13.61
CA LYS A 81 12.09 -4.48 14.40
C LYS A 81 13.51 -3.91 14.34
N GLU A 82 14.52 -4.76 14.21
CA GLU A 82 15.91 -4.30 14.06
C GLU A 82 16.15 -3.71 12.68
N ASN A 83 15.66 -4.36 11.62
CA ASN A 83 15.76 -3.86 10.25
C ASN A 83 15.05 -2.51 10.06
N LEU A 84 13.91 -2.30 10.74
CA LEU A 84 13.15 -1.04 10.70
C LEU A 84 13.96 0.17 11.19
N LYS A 85 14.91 -0.01 12.12
CA LYS A 85 15.75 1.09 12.62
C LYS A 85 16.62 1.74 11.54
N TYR A 86 16.86 1.01 10.45
CA TYR A 86 17.66 1.47 9.33
C TYR A 86 16.82 1.98 8.16
N LEU A 87 15.48 1.97 8.28
CA LEU A 87 14.57 2.44 7.23
C LEU A 87 14.11 3.87 7.52
N ASP A 88 14.28 4.77 6.56
CA ASP A 88 13.54 6.03 6.48
C ASP A 88 12.38 5.81 5.51
N VAL A 89 11.14 5.94 5.98
CA VAL A 89 9.93 5.72 5.20
C VAL A 89 9.11 7.00 5.22
N ARG A 90 8.71 7.48 4.04
CA ARG A 90 7.95 8.72 3.91
C ARG A 90 6.89 8.58 2.84
N SER A 91 5.68 9.05 3.14
CA SER A 91 4.56 9.12 2.20
C SER A 91 4.45 10.50 1.55
N TYR A 92 4.10 10.52 0.27
CA TYR A 92 3.96 11.72 -0.56
C TYR A 92 2.83 11.56 -1.57
N ASP A 93 2.56 12.62 -2.34
CA ASP A 93 1.72 12.59 -3.54
C ASP A 93 0.33 12.00 -3.33
N HIS A 94 -0.33 12.35 -2.22
CA HIS A 94 -1.72 11.96 -1.95
C HIS A 94 -2.64 12.64 -2.97
N VAL A 95 -3.17 11.87 -3.91
CA VAL A 95 -4.01 12.36 -5.00
C VAL A 95 -5.32 11.58 -5.02
N VAL A 96 -6.44 12.30 -4.96
CA VAL A 96 -7.77 11.72 -5.20
C VAL A 96 -7.97 11.63 -6.71
N THR A 97 -8.21 10.42 -7.22
CA THR A 97 -8.38 10.17 -8.66
C THR A 97 -9.86 10.07 -9.04
N SER A 98 -10.72 9.64 -8.12
CA SER A 98 -12.18 9.65 -8.26
C SER A 98 -12.83 9.69 -6.87
N PRO A 99 -14.17 9.81 -6.78
CA PRO A 99 -14.86 9.75 -5.49
C PRO A 99 -14.58 8.48 -4.67
N SER A 100 -14.23 7.36 -5.31
CA SER A 100 -13.96 6.08 -4.66
C SER A 100 -12.53 5.58 -4.83
N SER A 101 -11.63 6.38 -5.41
CA SER A 101 -10.25 5.98 -5.66
C SER A 101 -9.26 7.11 -5.41
N GLY A 102 -8.05 6.73 -5.02
CA GLY A 102 -6.94 7.64 -4.85
C GLY A 102 -5.62 6.90 -4.94
N ARG A 103 -4.53 7.66 -4.82
CA ARG A 103 -3.18 7.10 -4.77
C ARG A 103 -2.28 7.89 -3.85
N PHE A 104 -1.22 7.26 -3.39
CA PHE A 104 -0.10 7.94 -2.75
C PHE A 104 1.21 7.20 -3.06
N SER A 105 2.32 7.90 -2.90
CA SER A 105 3.66 7.35 -3.03
C SER A 105 4.25 7.06 -1.65
N ILE A 106 4.99 5.98 -1.49
CA ILE A 106 5.87 5.72 -0.36
C ILE A 106 7.30 5.59 -0.86
N VAL A 107 8.19 6.34 -0.23
CA VAL A 107 9.64 6.23 -0.44
C VAL A 107 10.25 5.55 0.74
N THR A 108 10.95 4.44 0.50
CA THR A 108 11.71 3.75 1.53
C THR A 108 13.19 3.85 1.21
N TYR A 109 13.99 4.35 2.15
CA TYR A 109 15.44 4.33 2.08
C TYR A 109 16.01 3.45 3.18
N SER A 110 16.73 2.40 2.78
CA SER A 110 17.46 1.53 3.70
C SER A 110 18.89 2.04 3.87
N ARG A 111 19.24 2.52 5.06
CA ARG A 111 20.61 2.94 5.41
C ARG A 111 21.58 1.75 5.41
N ALA A 112 21.09 0.55 5.75
CA ALA A 112 21.90 -0.66 5.82
C ALA A 112 22.38 -1.11 4.42
N THR A 113 21.50 -1.04 3.42
CA THR A 113 21.81 -1.47 2.04
C THR A 113 22.07 -0.31 1.08
N ARG A 114 21.83 0.93 1.50
CA ARG A 114 21.85 2.16 0.69
C ARG A 114 20.92 2.13 -0.52
N VAL A 115 19.87 1.31 -0.46
CA VAL A 115 18.86 1.18 -1.53
C VAL A 115 17.69 2.10 -1.23
N LYS A 116 17.24 2.83 -2.27
CA LYS A 116 16.01 3.62 -2.26
C LYS A 116 14.98 2.89 -3.12
N THR A 117 13.78 2.70 -2.60
CA THR A 117 12.65 2.11 -3.32
C THR A 117 11.54 3.14 -3.39
N TRP A 118 10.97 3.29 -4.58
CA TRP A 118 9.79 4.12 -4.80
C TRP A 118 8.58 3.22 -4.98
N GLY A 119 7.57 3.35 -4.13
CA GLY A 119 6.33 2.59 -4.22
C GLY A 119 5.15 3.50 -4.51
N VAL A 120 4.33 3.17 -5.49
CA VAL A 120 3.02 3.77 -5.71
C VAL A 120 1.96 2.81 -5.20
N TYR A 121 1.01 3.35 -4.43
CA TYR A 121 -0.09 2.60 -3.83
C TYR A 121 -1.41 3.16 -4.35
N ASP A 122 -2.12 2.37 -5.14
CA ASP A 122 -3.46 2.72 -5.60
C ASP A 122 -4.50 2.17 -4.62
N ILE A 123 -5.39 3.05 -4.20
CA ILE A 123 -6.36 2.84 -3.14
C ILE A 123 -7.77 2.94 -3.70
N GLU A 124 -8.63 2.02 -3.29
CA GLU A 124 -10.06 2.06 -3.57
C GLU A 124 -10.90 1.91 -2.30
N GLN A 125 -12.05 2.55 -2.31
CA GLN A 125 -13.10 2.37 -1.31
C GLN A 125 -13.88 1.10 -1.66
N GLN A 126 -13.76 0.07 -0.83
CA GLN A 126 -14.51 -1.18 -0.93
C GLN A 126 -15.43 -1.34 0.28
N GLY A 127 -16.72 -1.03 0.09
CA GLY A 127 -17.67 -0.90 1.19
C GLY A 127 -17.30 0.27 2.09
N ASP A 128 -17.14 0.01 3.39
CA ASP A 128 -16.78 1.03 4.40
C ASP A 128 -15.26 1.10 4.67
N LYS A 129 -14.44 0.49 3.81
CA LYS A 129 -12.98 0.37 4.03
C LYS A 129 -12.18 0.82 2.82
N LEU A 130 -11.08 1.51 3.10
CA LEU A 130 -10.02 1.75 2.13
C LEU A 130 -9.15 0.51 1.98
N LYS A 131 -8.86 0.14 0.72
CA LYS A 131 -8.07 -1.02 0.35
C LYS A 131 -7.01 -0.64 -0.66
N ILE A 132 -5.82 -1.22 -0.52
CA ILE A 132 -4.78 -1.18 -1.54
C ILE A 132 -5.14 -2.21 -2.62
N VAL A 133 -5.34 -1.76 -3.85
CA VAL A 133 -5.70 -2.61 -5.01
C VAL A 133 -4.51 -2.82 -5.95
N LYS A 134 -3.56 -1.89 -5.97
CA LYS A 134 -2.31 -2.03 -6.71
C LYS A 134 -1.13 -1.44 -5.95
N ILE A 135 0.01 -2.12 -6.03
CA ILE A 135 1.31 -1.59 -5.61
C ILE A 135 2.25 -1.67 -6.80
N THR A 136 2.92 -0.57 -7.15
CA THR A 136 4.03 -0.56 -8.11
C THR A 136 5.29 -0.12 -7.40
N GLU A 137 6.31 -0.98 -7.32
CA GLU A 137 7.60 -0.68 -6.71
C GLU A 137 8.70 -0.59 -7.78
N ASP A 138 9.45 0.51 -7.75
CA ASP A 138 10.66 0.70 -8.55
C ASP A 138 11.90 0.64 -7.64
N MET A 139 12.83 -0.25 -7.97
CA MET A 139 14.06 -0.54 -7.19
C MET A 139 15.34 -0.36 -8.00
#